data_AF-A0A9W5B294-F1
#
_entry.id   AF-A0A9W5B294-F1
#
_cell.length_a   1.000
_cell.length_b   1.000
_cell.length_c   1.000
_cell.angle_alpha   90.00
_cell.angle_beta   90.00
_cell.angle_gamma   90.00
#
_symmetry.space_group_name_H-M   'P 1'
#
loop_
_entity.id
_entity.type
_entity.pdbx_description
1 polymer ?
#
loop_
_entity_poly.entity_id
_entity_poly.type
_entity_poly.pdbx_seq_one_letter_code
_entity_poly.pdbx_strand_id
1 'polypeptide(L)'
;MSFSIRNVLVGFFLTISLALAGLVGNEAWRSVNRASAFSEVAQLVALDKLLFNALLNFRSERGDSATALTVDPSKSAGSVASVQAARQKVDAAMTAFIAQSPSIADAKLQGPLKRVSDVYAQFVDLRKKVDANISQPLDRRENGLDKTVMTLGADFLASLEAGSTALEGAVRSLDQGQTGLIQLRSYGWSARALGGSATVVLNAAVAQNRPLTAQEMQQLGAFDAGAAFAWKATGDLVAHESAPQSLKDIYATADKTYFKGDFNAQRTKLI
;
A
#
# COMPACT_ATOMS: atom_id res chain seq x y z
N MET A 1 28.63 32.91 -61.64
CA MET A 1 28.93 33.30 -60.24
C MET A 1 29.70 32.17 -59.59
N SER A 2 31.02 32.31 -59.43
CA SER A 2 31.87 31.31 -58.76
C SER A 2 31.78 31.50 -57.25
N PHE A 3 31.17 30.55 -56.54
CA PHE A 3 31.23 30.52 -55.09
C PHE A 3 32.69 30.33 -54.64
N SER A 4 33.22 31.27 -53.86
CA SER A 4 34.52 31.10 -53.20
C SER A 4 34.42 29.92 -52.22
N ILE A 5 35.44 29.06 -52.20
CA ILE A 5 35.57 27.91 -51.27
C ILE A 5 35.30 28.34 -49.82
N ARG A 6 35.71 29.56 -49.46
CA ARG A 6 35.44 30.18 -48.16
C ARG A 6 33.95 30.25 -47.83
N ASN A 7 33.12 30.71 -48.78
CA ASN A 7 31.69 30.88 -48.57
C ASN A 7 30.95 29.55 -48.50
N VAL A 8 31.42 28.53 -49.25
CA VAL A 8 30.89 27.16 -49.18
C VAL A 8 31.18 26.54 -47.81
N LEU A 9 32.42 26.65 -47.32
CA LEU A 9 32.81 26.14 -46.00
C LEU A 9 32.06 26.85 -44.87
N VAL A 10 31.94 28.18 -44.94
CA VAL A 10 31.18 28.96 -43.94
C VAL A 10 29.70 28.57 -43.94
N GLY A 11 29.08 28.42 -45.12
CA GLY A 11 27.68 28.00 -45.24
C GLY A 11 27.44 26.60 -44.70
N PHE A 12 28.34 25.65 -44.99
CA PHE A 12 28.28 24.28 -44.48
C PHE A 12 28.43 24.23 -42.95
N PHE A 13 29.43 24.93 -42.41
CA PHE A 13 29.63 25.04 -40.95
C PHE A 13 28.42 25.66 -40.26
N LEU A 14 27.89 26.76 -40.79
CA LEU A 14 26.71 27.41 -40.22
C LEU A 14 25.50 26.48 -40.21
N THR A 15 25.28 25.73 -41.30
CA THR A 15 24.15 24.81 -41.41
C THR A 15 24.25 23.67 -40.40
N ILE A 16 25.44 23.07 -40.24
CA ILE A 16 25.68 22.01 -39.25
C ILE A 16 25.56 22.58 -37.83
N SER A 17 26.13 23.75 -37.56
CA SER A 17 26.05 24.38 -36.24
C SER A 17 24.61 24.74 -35.85
N LEU A 18 23.80 25.23 -36.78
CA LEU A 18 22.37 25.48 -36.56
C LEU A 18 21.58 24.19 -36.30
N ALA A 19 21.84 23.14 -37.08
CA ALA A 19 21.20 21.84 -36.88
C ALA A 19 21.57 21.23 -35.51
N LEU A 20 22.85 21.31 -35.13
CA LEU A 20 23.34 20.84 -33.83
C LEU A 20 22.73 21.65 -32.67
N ALA A 21 22.68 22.98 -32.79
CA ALA A 21 22.05 23.84 -31.79
C ALA A 21 20.55 23.52 -31.63
N GLY A 22 19.85 23.24 -32.72
CA GLY A 22 18.45 22.81 -32.69
C GLY A 22 18.26 21.46 -31.98
N LEU A 23 19.12 20.48 -32.27
CA LEU A 23 19.10 19.16 -31.62
C LEU A 23 19.40 19.26 -30.13
N VAL A 24 20.46 19.97 -29.75
CA VAL A 24 20.85 20.17 -28.35
C VAL A 24 19.79 20.97 -27.60
N GLY A 25 19.22 22.02 -28.21
CA GLY A 25 18.12 22.79 -27.62
C GLY A 25 16.88 21.94 -27.37
N ASN A 26 16.52 21.08 -28.32
CA ASN A 26 15.41 20.13 -28.18
C ASN A 26 15.68 19.08 -27.08
N GLU A 27 16.89 18.54 -26.99
CA GLU A 27 17.26 17.61 -25.93
C GLU A 27 17.33 18.28 -24.54
N ALA A 28 17.81 19.52 -24.47
CA ALA A 28 17.76 20.31 -23.24
C ALA A 28 16.31 20.55 -22.78
N TRP A 29 15.42 20.95 -23.70
CA TRP A 29 14.00 21.12 -23.42
C TRP A 29 13.33 19.83 -22.93
N ARG A 30 13.60 18.70 -23.62
CA ARG A 30 13.13 17.37 -23.20
C ARG A 30 13.68 16.99 -21.83
N SER A 31 14.94 17.29 -21.55
CA SER A 31 15.57 17.00 -20.25
C SER A 31 14.91 17.76 -19.11
N VAL A 32 14.61 19.04 -19.30
CA VAL A 32 13.90 19.86 -18.29
C VAL A 32 12.50 19.31 -18.05
N ASN A 33 11.74 19.02 -19.12
CA ASN A 33 10.40 18.46 -18.97
C ASN A 33 10.40 17.08 -18.26
N ARG A 34 11.40 16.24 -18.56
CA ARG A 34 11.59 14.95 -17.85
C ARG A 34 11.90 15.17 -16.38
N ALA A 35 12.72 16.16 -16.03
CA ALA A 35 13.05 16.46 -14.63
C ALA A 35 11.80 16.88 -13.84
N SER A 36 10.93 17.71 -14.43
CA SER A 36 9.64 18.06 -13.81
C SER A 36 8.74 16.85 -13.62
N ALA A 37 8.60 15.99 -14.63
CA ALA A 37 7.80 14.77 -14.53
C ALA A 37 8.32 13.81 -13.45
N PHE A 38 9.64 13.63 -13.34
CA PHE A 38 10.22 12.79 -12.29
C PHE A 38 10.06 13.38 -10.88
N SER A 39 10.10 14.71 -10.74
CA SER A 39 9.79 15.35 -9.46
C SER A 39 8.34 15.10 -9.05
N GLU A 40 7.40 15.13 -10.00
CA GLU A 40 6.00 14.85 -9.74
C GLU A 40 5.78 13.37 -9.38
N VAL A 41 6.39 12.45 -10.13
CA VAL A 41 6.38 11.01 -9.80
C VAL A 41 6.92 10.78 -8.39
N ALA A 42 8.03 11.41 -8.01
CA ALA A 42 8.60 11.26 -6.67
C ALA A 42 7.64 11.74 -5.58
N GLN A 43 6.92 12.86 -5.78
CA GLN A 43 5.91 13.35 -4.84
C GLN A 43 4.72 12.39 -4.72
N LEU A 44 4.21 11.89 -5.84
CA LEU A 44 3.10 10.94 -5.85
C LEU A 44 3.46 9.63 -5.15
N VAL A 45 4.65 9.07 -5.43
CA VAL A 45 5.15 7.84 -4.79
C VAL A 45 5.42 8.06 -3.30
N ALA A 46 5.94 9.22 -2.91
CA ALA A 46 6.13 9.55 -1.49
C ALA A 46 4.79 9.58 -0.74
N LEU A 47 3.75 10.14 -1.36
CA LEU A 47 2.42 10.18 -0.78
C LEU A 47 1.77 8.78 -0.73
N ASP A 48 1.94 7.98 -1.77
CA ASP A 48 1.47 6.59 -1.81
C ASP A 48 2.12 5.73 -0.72
N LYS A 49 3.41 5.91 -0.48
CA LYS A 49 4.13 5.25 0.63
C LYS A 49 3.51 5.60 2.00
N LEU A 50 3.07 6.84 2.21
CA LEU A 50 2.39 7.24 3.44
C LEU A 50 1.04 6.53 3.59
N LEU A 51 0.24 6.48 2.52
CA LEU A 51 -1.02 5.73 2.51
C LEU A 51 -0.81 4.24 2.80
N PHE A 52 0.20 3.63 2.17
CA PHE A 52 0.53 2.23 2.39
C PHE A 52 0.98 1.96 3.82
N ASN A 53 1.79 2.83 4.41
CA ASN A 53 2.21 2.72 5.81
C ASN A 53 1.03 2.84 6.79
N ALA A 54 0.09 3.76 6.54
CA ALA A 54 -1.13 3.86 7.33
C ALA A 54 -1.95 2.57 7.20
N LEU A 55 -2.18 2.10 5.97
CA LEU A 55 -2.96 0.92 5.65
C LEU A 55 -2.40 -0.36 6.31
N LEU A 56 -1.09 -0.56 6.26
CA LEU A 56 -0.42 -1.72 6.84
C LEU A 56 -0.67 -1.82 8.36
N ASN A 57 -0.52 -0.71 9.07
CA ASN A 57 -0.64 -0.68 10.53
C ASN A 57 -2.10 -0.60 10.99
N PHE A 58 -2.95 0.06 10.22
CA PHE A 58 -4.35 0.26 10.58
C PHE A 58 -5.15 -1.04 10.62
N ARG A 59 -4.76 -2.07 9.86
CA ARG A 59 -5.41 -3.40 9.95
C ARG A 59 -5.28 -4.02 11.33
N SER A 60 -4.12 -3.91 11.98
CA SER A 60 -3.94 -4.36 13.37
C SER A 60 -4.73 -3.50 14.33
N GLU A 61 -4.67 -2.17 14.19
CA GLU A 61 -5.45 -1.26 15.03
C GLU A 61 -6.95 -1.59 15.00
N ARG A 62 -7.51 -1.78 13.80
CA ARG A 62 -8.91 -2.13 13.59
C ARG A 62 -9.26 -3.44 14.30
N GLY A 63 -8.49 -4.51 14.03
CA GLY A 63 -8.69 -5.85 14.61
C GLY A 63 -8.61 -5.86 16.13
N ASP A 64 -7.55 -5.28 16.67
CA ASP A 64 -7.27 -5.30 18.09
C ASP A 64 -8.19 -4.36 18.88
N SER A 65 -8.66 -3.27 18.26
CA SER A 65 -9.66 -2.37 18.88
C SER A 65 -10.99 -3.10 19.08
N ALA A 66 -11.48 -3.83 18.07
CA ALA A 66 -12.70 -4.62 18.22
C ALA A 66 -12.52 -5.75 19.25
N THR A 67 -11.37 -6.42 19.23
CA THR A 67 -11.06 -7.48 20.21
C THR A 67 -11.04 -6.91 21.64
N ALA A 68 -10.41 -5.76 21.85
CA ALA A 68 -10.36 -5.10 23.15
C ALA A 68 -11.75 -4.72 23.68
N LEU A 69 -12.72 -4.48 22.79
CA LEU A 69 -14.11 -4.19 23.15
C LEU A 69 -14.92 -5.44 23.52
N THR A 70 -14.53 -6.63 23.04
CA THR A 70 -15.28 -7.87 23.28
C THR A 70 -14.69 -8.77 24.37
N VAL A 71 -13.46 -8.51 24.80
CA VAL A 71 -12.78 -9.30 25.84
C VAL A 71 -12.65 -8.52 27.15
N ASP A 72 -12.61 -9.27 28.27
CA ASP A 72 -12.47 -8.72 29.61
C ASP A 72 -11.20 -7.86 29.73
N PRO A 73 -11.22 -6.70 30.44
CA PRO A 73 -10.05 -5.86 30.63
C PRO A 73 -8.80 -6.60 31.14
N SER A 74 -8.96 -7.63 31.99
CA SER A 74 -7.84 -8.44 32.50
C SER A 74 -7.15 -9.27 31.42
N LYS A 75 -7.81 -9.51 30.28
CA LYS A 75 -7.33 -10.30 29.14
C LYS A 75 -7.04 -9.44 27.90
N SER A 76 -7.40 -8.15 27.92
CA SER A 76 -7.26 -7.25 26.77
C SER A 76 -5.93 -6.49 26.71
N ALA A 77 -5.08 -6.58 27.75
CA ALA A 77 -3.85 -5.79 27.86
C ALA A 77 -2.94 -5.90 26.61
N GLY A 78 -2.79 -7.10 26.05
CA GLY A 78 -2.03 -7.31 24.82
C GLY A 78 -2.65 -6.64 23.59
N SER A 79 -3.98 -6.74 23.42
CA SER A 79 -4.70 -6.04 22.34
C SER A 79 -4.62 -4.53 22.50
N VAL A 80 -4.78 -4.00 23.72
CA VAL A 80 -4.67 -2.55 23.98
C VAL A 80 -3.27 -2.03 23.66
N ALA A 81 -2.22 -2.75 24.06
CA ALA A 81 -0.85 -2.38 23.73
C ALA A 81 -0.60 -2.41 22.20
N SER A 82 -1.13 -3.44 21.51
CA SER A 82 -1.04 -3.54 20.05
C SER A 82 -1.77 -2.39 19.35
N VAL A 83 -2.98 -2.03 19.80
CA VAL A 83 -3.74 -0.87 19.31
C VAL A 83 -2.92 0.41 19.45
N GLN A 84 -2.33 0.67 20.62
CA GLN A 84 -1.53 1.88 20.85
C GLN A 84 -0.30 1.94 19.94
N ALA A 85 0.42 0.82 19.79
CA ALA A 85 1.59 0.75 18.92
C ALA A 85 1.22 0.94 17.43
N ALA A 86 0.10 0.37 17.00
CA ALA A 86 -0.41 0.55 15.64
C ALA A 86 -0.85 2.01 15.39
N ARG A 87 -1.61 2.61 16.32
CA ARG A 87 -2.08 4.00 16.25
C ARG A 87 -0.95 4.99 16.03
N GLN A 88 0.14 4.88 16.78
CA GLN A 88 1.31 5.77 16.61
C GLN A 88 1.83 5.77 15.17
N LYS A 89 1.89 4.61 14.53
CA LYS A 89 2.36 4.48 13.14
C LYS A 89 1.33 4.99 12.13
N VAL A 90 0.05 4.72 12.36
CA VAL A 90 -1.06 5.24 11.54
C VAL A 90 -1.06 6.77 11.59
N ASP A 91 -0.98 7.35 12.78
CA ASP A 91 -1.10 8.78 13.01
C ASP A 91 0.10 9.54 12.44
N ALA A 92 1.31 8.99 12.59
CA ALA A 92 2.51 9.55 11.97
C ALA A 92 2.38 9.59 10.43
N ALA A 93 1.93 8.48 9.82
CA ALA A 93 1.74 8.40 8.37
C ALA A 93 0.63 9.35 7.88
N MET A 94 -0.51 9.39 8.59
CA MET A 94 -1.65 10.22 8.23
C MET A 94 -1.38 11.71 8.43
N THR A 95 -0.65 12.09 9.48
CA THR A 95 -0.24 13.49 9.71
C THR A 95 0.65 13.97 8.56
N ALA A 96 1.64 13.18 8.16
CA ALA A 96 2.49 13.50 7.03
C ALA A 96 1.70 13.54 5.71
N PHE A 97 0.76 12.62 5.51
CA PHE A 97 -0.11 12.57 4.34
C PHE A 97 -0.96 13.84 4.23
N ILE A 98 -1.68 14.22 5.29
CA ILE A 98 -2.55 15.39 5.33
C ILE A 98 -1.76 16.68 5.09
N ALA A 99 -0.52 16.76 5.58
CA ALA A 99 0.34 17.92 5.35
C ALA A 99 0.82 18.01 3.88
N GLN A 100 1.06 16.88 3.21
CA GLN A 100 1.64 16.82 1.87
C GLN A 100 0.60 16.77 0.75
N SER A 101 -0.55 16.15 0.97
CA SER A 101 -1.59 15.95 -0.06
C SER A 101 -2.09 17.25 -0.73
N PRO A 102 -2.16 18.42 -0.05
CA PRO A 102 -2.58 19.66 -0.70
C PRO A 102 -1.60 20.16 -1.77
N SER A 103 -0.35 19.70 -1.77
CA SER A 103 0.65 20.08 -2.78
C SER A 103 0.45 19.41 -4.14
N ILE A 104 -0.41 18.39 -4.22
CA ILE A 104 -0.68 17.67 -5.47
C ILE A 104 -1.57 18.52 -6.37
N ALA A 105 -1.06 18.94 -7.53
CA ALA A 105 -1.79 19.83 -8.43
C ALA A 105 -2.91 19.12 -9.23
N ASP A 106 -2.84 17.80 -9.40
CA ASP A 106 -3.83 17.05 -10.21
C ASP A 106 -5.21 17.05 -9.54
N ALA A 107 -6.15 17.77 -10.16
CA ALA A 107 -7.53 17.89 -9.71
C ALA A 107 -8.26 16.53 -9.62
N LYS A 108 -7.87 15.53 -10.42
CA LYS A 108 -8.46 14.18 -10.37
C LYS A 108 -8.10 13.43 -9.09
N LEU A 109 -6.97 13.77 -8.47
CA LEU A 109 -6.50 13.15 -7.23
C LEU A 109 -7.13 13.79 -5.99
N GLN A 110 -7.61 15.03 -6.07
CA GLN A 110 -8.15 15.77 -4.93
C GLN A 110 -9.33 15.04 -4.24
N GLY A 111 -10.25 14.47 -5.02
CA GLY A 111 -11.38 13.72 -4.47
C GLY A 111 -10.97 12.50 -3.65
N PRO A 112 -10.24 11.52 -4.25
CA PRO A 112 -9.73 10.36 -3.53
C PRO A 112 -8.88 10.71 -2.31
N LEU A 113 -7.96 11.67 -2.42
CA LEU A 113 -7.07 12.05 -1.31
C LEU A 113 -7.84 12.71 -0.17
N LYS A 114 -8.81 13.58 -0.49
CA LYS A 114 -9.69 14.19 0.52
C LYS A 114 -10.51 13.12 1.24
N ARG A 115 -11.03 12.13 0.51
CA ARG A 115 -11.81 11.03 1.11
C ARG A 115 -11.01 10.29 2.18
N VAL A 116 -9.72 10.03 1.96
CA VAL A 116 -8.85 9.41 2.97
C VAL A 116 -8.82 10.25 4.25
N SER A 117 -8.54 11.55 4.12
CA SER A 117 -8.47 12.47 5.26
C SER A 117 -9.79 12.56 6.02
N ASP A 118 -10.92 12.60 5.28
CA ASP A 118 -12.25 12.68 5.87
C ASP A 118 -12.60 11.41 6.67
N VAL A 119 -12.32 10.21 6.14
CA VAL A 119 -12.57 8.96 6.89
C VAL A 119 -11.65 8.85 8.09
N TYR A 120 -10.38 9.22 7.94
CA TYR A 120 -9.43 9.21 9.04
C TYR A 120 -9.90 10.08 10.21
N ALA A 121 -10.39 11.30 9.93
CA ALA A 121 -10.94 12.17 10.95
C ALA A 121 -12.14 11.54 11.69
N GLN A 122 -13.06 10.91 10.94
CA GLN A 122 -14.18 10.17 11.53
C GLN A 122 -13.70 9.01 12.41
N PHE A 123 -12.65 8.30 11.98
CA PHE A 123 -12.09 7.21 12.76
C PHE A 123 -11.38 7.70 14.03
N VAL A 124 -10.67 8.83 13.96
CA VAL A 124 -10.07 9.49 15.14
C VAL A 124 -11.15 9.85 16.16
N ASP A 125 -12.31 10.33 15.73
CA ASP A 125 -13.44 10.58 16.64
C ASP A 125 -14.02 9.28 17.21
N LEU A 126 -14.11 8.22 16.41
CA LEU A 126 -14.52 6.90 16.90
C LEU A 126 -13.55 6.34 17.96
N ARG A 127 -12.23 6.55 17.81
CA ARG A 127 -11.23 6.10 18.81
C ARG A 127 -11.53 6.62 20.21
N LYS A 128 -12.01 7.86 20.34
CA LYS A 128 -12.38 8.44 21.65
C LYS A 128 -13.47 7.62 22.34
N LYS A 129 -14.47 7.15 21.56
CA LYS A 129 -15.53 6.25 22.07
C LYS A 129 -14.98 4.88 22.43
N VAL A 130 -14.10 4.33 21.61
CA VAL A 130 -13.42 3.05 21.89
C VAL A 130 -12.67 3.14 23.21
N ASP A 131 -11.86 4.17 23.39
CA ASP A 131 -11.00 4.32 24.58
C ASP A 131 -11.83 4.49 25.86
N ALA A 132 -12.96 5.20 25.77
CA ALA A 132 -13.91 5.31 26.88
C ALA A 132 -14.58 3.98 27.25
N ASN A 133 -14.80 3.08 26.27
CA ASN A 133 -15.47 1.80 26.48
C ASN A 133 -14.53 0.68 26.93
N ILE A 134 -13.32 0.59 26.38
CA ILE A 134 -12.37 -0.48 26.72
C ILE A 134 -11.96 -0.46 28.21
N SER A 135 -12.03 0.71 28.84
CA SER A 135 -11.77 0.89 30.28
C SER A 135 -12.92 0.43 31.18
N GLN A 136 -14.11 0.17 30.62
CA GLN A 136 -15.28 -0.27 31.36
C GLN A 136 -15.37 -1.81 31.43
N PRO A 137 -16.04 -2.34 32.47
CA PRO A 137 -16.52 -3.73 32.50
C PRO A 137 -17.38 -4.06 31.28
N LEU A 138 -17.31 -5.31 30.82
CA LEU A 138 -17.96 -5.76 29.57
C LEU A 138 -19.46 -5.45 29.50
N ASP A 139 -20.18 -5.61 30.61
CA ASP A 139 -21.62 -5.39 30.75
C ASP A 139 -22.02 -3.91 30.67
N ARG A 140 -21.07 -2.99 30.80
CA ARG A 140 -21.30 -1.54 30.73
C ARG A 140 -20.91 -0.92 29.41
N ARG A 141 -20.26 -1.67 28.51
CA ARG A 141 -19.82 -1.18 27.20
C ARG A 141 -21.01 -0.97 26.26
N GLU A 142 -20.86 -0.01 25.38
CA GLU A 142 -21.77 0.27 24.28
C GLU A 142 -21.92 -0.97 23.39
N ASN A 143 -23.15 -1.46 23.28
CA ASN A 143 -23.47 -2.64 22.48
C ASN A 143 -23.22 -2.38 20.99
N GLY A 144 -22.45 -3.26 20.34
CA GLY A 144 -22.18 -3.20 18.91
C GLY A 144 -21.07 -2.24 18.50
N LEU A 145 -20.36 -1.61 19.45
CA LEU A 145 -19.25 -0.71 19.15
C LEU A 145 -18.10 -1.41 18.39
N ASP A 146 -17.86 -2.69 18.67
CA ASP A 146 -16.92 -3.55 17.94
C ASP A 146 -17.27 -3.64 16.44
N LYS A 147 -18.56 -3.79 16.12
CA LYS A 147 -19.06 -3.83 14.74
C LYS A 147 -18.95 -2.46 14.07
N THR A 148 -19.20 -1.38 14.80
CA THR A 148 -19.02 0.00 14.33
C THR A 148 -17.55 0.26 13.98
N VAL A 149 -16.62 -0.15 14.84
CA VAL A 149 -15.16 -0.11 14.56
C VAL A 149 -14.81 -0.92 13.32
N MET A 150 -15.35 -2.13 13.20
CA MET A 150 -15.11 -2.98 12.04
C MET A 150 -15.62 -2.35 10.74
N THR A 151 -16.78 -1.71 10.78
CA THR A 151 -17.44 -1.11 9.60
C THR A 151 -16.72 0.15 9.15
N LEU A 152 -16.55 1.14 10.04
CA LEU A 152 -15.83 2.38 9.69
C LEU A 152 -14.36 2.10 9.37
N GLY A 153 -13.74 1.13 10.05
CA GLY A 153 -12.39 0.69 9.72
C GLY A 153 -12.29 0.03 8.34
N ALA A 154 -13.31 -0.71 7.88
CA ALA A 154 -13.32 -1.25 6.53
C ALA A 154 -13.39 -0.12 5.48
N ASP A 155 -14.21 0.89 5.73
CA ASP A 155 -14.32 2.08 4.89
C ASP A 155 -13.01 2.87 4.85
N PHE A 156 -12.31 3.01 5.99
CA PHE A 156 -11.00 3.65 6.01
C PHE A 156 -9.98 2.88 5.17
N LEU A 157 -9.90 1.55 5.35
CA LEU A 157 -9.03 0.70 4.53
C LEU A 157 -9.33 0.83 3.03
N ALA A 158 -10.61 0.80 2.65
CA ALA A 158 -11.03 0.97 1.27
C ALA A 158 -10.63 2.35 0.72
N SER A 159 -10.75 3.41 1.53
CA SER A 159 -10.31 4.75 1.12
C SER A 159 -8.79 4.83 0.91
N LEU A 160 -7.99 4.18 1.77
CA LEU A 160 -6.53 4.11 1.64
C LEU A 160 -6.13 3.36 0.37
N GLU A 161 -6.77 2.23 0.08
CA GLU A 161 -6.55 1.42 -1.14
C GLU A 161 -6.94 2.20 -2.40
N ALA A 162 -8.07 2.92 -2.38
CA ALA A 162 -8.51 3.76 -3.49
C ALA A 162 -7.58 4.96 -3.73
N GLY A 163 -7.14 5.63 -2.66
CA GLY A 163 -6.18 6.73 -2.73
C GLY A 163 -4.84 6.28 -3.31
N SER A 164 -4.32 5.13 -2.83
CA SER A 164 -3.10 4.50 -3.36
C SER A 164 -3.24 4.18 -4.86
N THR A 165 -4.33 3.52 -5.25
CA THR A 165 -4.61 3.18 -6.65
C THR A 165 -4.68 4.42 -7.55
N ALA A 166 -5.26 5.52 -7.07
CA ALA A 166 -5.33 6.77 -7.82
C ALA A 166 -3.94 7.38 -8.03
N LEU A 167 -3.11 7.44 -6.98
CA LEU A 167 -1.72 7.93 -7.07
C LEU A 167 -0.89 7.07 -8.04
N GLU A 168 -0.99 5.74 -7.95
CA GLU A 168 -0.31 4.82 -8.87
C GLU A 168 -0.80 4.93 -10.31
N GLY A 169 -2.08 5.26 -10.51
CA GLY A 169 -2.63 5.57 -11.83
C GLY A 169 -1.99 6.81 -12.46
N ALA A 170 -1.79 7.87 -11.65
CA ALA A 170 -1.09 9.08 -12.08
C ALA A 170 0.39 8.78 -12.37
N VAL A 171 1.07 8.03 -11.49
CA VAL A 171 2.47 7.61 -11.71
C VAL A 171 2.63 6.84 -13.02
N ARG A 172 1.76 5.86 -13.32
CA ARG A 172 1.81 5.11 -14.59
C ARG A 172 1.63 6.00 -15.83
N SER A 173 0.87 7.09 -15.70
CA SER A 173 0.65 8.03 -16.79
C SER A 173 1.88 8.92 -17.04
N LEU A 174 2.64 9.23 -15.99
CA LEU A 174 3.85 10.07 -16.04
C LEU A 174 5.12 9.27 -16.35
N ASP A 175 5.26 8.07 -15.79
CA ASP A 175 6.41 7.18 -15.96
C ASP A 175 5.96 5.71 -15.99
N GLN A 176 5.79 5.19 -17.21
CA GLN A 176 5.45 3.78 -17.43
C GLN A 176 6.54 2.82 -16.92
N GLY A 177 7.79 3.27 -16.76
CA GLY A 177 8.89 2.48 -16.22
C GLY A 177 8.65 2.00 -14.79
N GLN A 178 7.80 2.68 -14.02
CA GLN A 178 7.43 2.29 -12.66
C GLN A 178 6.37 1.17 -12.60
N THR A 179 5.77 0.79 -13.73
CA THR A 179 4.65 -0.17 -13.76
C THR A 179 5.02 -1.50 -13.11
N GLY A 180 6.24 -2.00 -13.33
CA GLY A 180 6.70 -3.25 -12.71
C GLY A 180 6.76 -3.16 -11.18
N LEU A 181 7.22 -2.02 -10.64
CA LEU A 181 7.28 -1.80 -9.18
C LEU A 181 5.88 -1.61 -8.56
N ILE A 182 4.99 -0.93 -9.25
CA ILE A 182 3.58 -0.77 -8.84
C ILE A 182 2.88 -2.14 -8.79
N GLN A 183 3.05 -2.96 -9.83
CA GLN A 183 2.50 -4.32 -9.86
C GLN A 183 3.12 -5.19 -8.77
N LEU A 184 4.43 -5.11 -8.57
CA LEU A 184 5.14 -5.84 -7.52
C LEU A 184 4.55 -5.53 -6.15
N ARG A 185 4.38 -4.24 -5.82
CA ARG A 185 3.77 -3.80 -4.56
C ARG A 185 2.33 -4.32 -4.44
N SER A 186 1.53 -4.17 -5.49
CA SER A 186 0.12 -4.57 -5.51
C SER A 186 -0.06 -6.08 -5.29
N TYR A 187 0.73 -6.92 -5.98
CA TYR A 187 0.71 -8.37 -5.81
C TYR A 187 1.24 -8.79 -4.44
N GLY A 188 2.35 -8.20 -3.98
CA GLY A 188 2.90 -8.49 -2.66
C GLY A 188 1.91 -8.16 -1.55
N TRP A 189 1.22 -7.02 -1.67
CA TRP A 189 0.15 -6.63 -0.77
C TRP A 189 -1.04 -7.60 -0.83
N SER A 190 -1.48 -7.97 -2.03
CA SER A 190 -2.60 -8.90 -2.22
C SER A 190 -2.32 -10.26 -1.59
N ALA A 191 -1.10 -10.79 -1.77
CA ALA A 191 -0.66 -12.02 -1.13
C ALA A 191 -0.76 -11.93 0.40
N ARG A 192 -0.25 -10.83 0.98
CA ARG A 192 -0.31 -10.58 2.42
C ARG A 192 -1.74 -10.43 2.94
N ALA A 193 -2.60 -9.72 2.21
CA ALA A 193 -3.98 -9.46 2.62
C ALA A 193 -4.80 -10.75 2.60
N LEU A 194 -4.73 -11.51 1.51
CA LEU A 194 -5.46 -12.78 1.34
C LEU A 194 -4.97 -13.85 2.32
N GLY A 195 -3.65 -14.01 2.48
CA GLY A 195 -3.09 -14.92 3.48
C GLY A 195 -3.49 -14.54 4.91
N GLY A 196 -3.61 -13.24 5.20
CA GLY A 196 -4.16 -12.75 6.47
C GLY A 196 -5.63 -13.13 6.67
N SER A 197 -6.48 -12.96 5.66
CA SER A 197 -7.89 -13.37 5.71
C SER A 197 -8.05 -14.88 5.91
N ALA A 198 -7.21 -15.69 5.27
CA ALA A 198 -7.17 -17.13 5.48
C ALA A 198 -6.86 -17.50 6.94
N THR A 199 -5.89 -16.83 7.57
CA THR A 199 -5.56 -17.02 8.99
C THR A 199 -6.72 -16.64 9.91
N VAL A 200 -7.50 -15.60 9.59
CA VAL A 200 -8.67 -15.19 10.40
C VAL A 200 -9.72 -16.29 10.43
N VAL A 201 -9.99 -16.95 9.30
CA VAL A 201 -10.93 -18.09 9.23
C VAL A 201 -10.46 -19.23 10.13
N LEU A 202 -9.17 -19.58 10.07
CA LEU A 202 -8.59 -20.64 10.91
C LEU A 202 -8.65 -20.30 12.40
N ASN A 203 -8.28 -19.07 12.78
CA ASN A 203 -8.27 -18.63 14.17
C ASN A 203 -9.66 -18.76 14.82
N ALA A 204 -10.74 -18.46 14.08
CA ALA A 204 -12.09 -18.58 14.60
C ALA A 204 -12.46 -20.04 14.95
N ALA A 205 -12.11 -21.00 14.09
CA ALA A 205 -12.37 -22.42 14.32
C ALA A 205 -11.51 -23.00 15.45
N VAL A 206 -10.21 -22.65 15.49
CA VAL A 206 -9.27 -23.07 16.54
C VAL A 206 -9.71 -22.53 17.90
N ALA A 207 -10.09 -21.24 17.99
CA ALA A 207 -10.55 -20.63 19.24
C ALA A 207 -11.82 -21.28 19.79
N GLN A 208 -12.66 -21.85 18.90
CA GLN A 208 -13.89 -22.56 19.27
C GLN A 208 -13.67 -24.07 19.44
N ASN A 209 -12.44 -24.57 19.26
CA ASN A 209 -12.08 -25.99 19.30
C ASN A 209 -13.02 -26.87 18.46
N ARG A 210 -13.32 -26.43 17.24
CA ARG A 210 -14.22 -27.13 16.31
C ARG A 210 -13.59 -27.31 14.92
N PRO A 211 -14.07 -28.28 14.12
CA PRO A 211 -13.70 -28.35 12.72
C PRO A 211 -14.24 -27.14 11.93
N LEU A 212 -13.60 -26.88 10.79
CA LEU A 212 -14.10 -25.91 9.81
C LEU A 212 -15.43 -26.39 9.22
N THR A 213 -16.36 -25.46 9.02
CA THR A 213 -17.59 -25.71 8.26
C THR A 213 -17.29 -25.80 6.76
N ALA A 214 -18.22 -26.37 5.98
CA ALA A 214 -18.07 -26.42 4.52
C ALA A 214 -17.89 -25.02 3.88
N GLN A 215 -18.60 -24.01 4.40
CA GLN A 215 -18.47 -22.63 3.94
C GLN A 215 -17.10 -22.04 4.27
N GLU A 216 -16.58 -22.29 5.47
CA GLU A 216 -15.25 -21.82 5.86
C GLU A 216 -14.14 -22.51 5.07
N MET A 217 -14.26 -23.80 4.78
CA MET A 217 -13.33 -24.51 3.90
C MET A 217 -13.32 -23.91 2.48
N GLN A 218 -14.49 -23.58 1.93
CA GLN A 218 -14.58 -22.91 0.63
C GLN A 218 -13.92 -21.53 0.65
N GLN A 219 -14.19 -20.72 1.67
CA GLN A 219 -13.57 -19.39 1.82
C GLN A 219 -12.06 -19.49 1.99
N LEU A 220 -11.58 -20.43 2.80
CA LEU A 220 -10.17 -20.70 3.03
C LEU A 220 -9.46 -21.04 1.71
N GLY A 221 -10.03 -21.97 0.94
CA GLY A 221 -9.49 -22.34 -0.37
C GLY A 221 -9.42 -21.16 -1.34
N ALA A 222 -10.44 -20.29 -1.37
CA ALA A 222 -10.44 -19.09 -2.20
C ALA A 222 -9.34 -18.09 -1.80
N PHE A 223 -9.16 -17.84 -0.50
CA PHE A 223 -8.12 -16.95 -0.01
C PHE A 223 -6.71 -17.53 -0.25
N ASP A 224 -6.51 -18.82 -0.03
CA ASP A 224 -5.21 -19.48 -0.25
C ASP A 224 -4.83 -19.48 -1.72
N ALA A 225 -5.76 -19.83 -2.61
CA ALA A 225 -5.51 -19.80 -4.05
C ALA A 225 -5.15 -18.39 -4.54
N GLY A 226 -5.89 -17.37 -4.06
CA GLY A 226 -5.60 -15.98 -4.39
C GLY A 226 -4.26 -15.50 -3.83
N ALA A 227 -3.93 -15.87 -2.60
CA ALA A 227 -2.65 -15.53 -1.98
C ALA A 227 -1.47 -16.18 -2.73
N ALA A 228 -1.60 -17.46 -3.10
CA ALA A 228 -0.59 -18.18 -3.86
C ALA A 228 -0.38 -17.59 -5.26
N PHE A 229 -1.46 -17.24 -5.96
CA PHE A 229 -1.38 -16.56 -7.26
C PHE A 229 -0.65 -15.22 -7.14
N ALA A 230 -1.05 -14.37 -6.19
CA ALA A 230 -0.44 -13.07 -5.99
C ALA A 230 1.05 -13.20 -5.61
N TRP A 231 1.41 -14.15 -4.73
CA TRP A 231 2.79 -14.39 -4.34
C TRP A 231 3.66 -14.89 -5.49
N LYS A 232 3.10 -15.74 -6.36
CA LYS A 232 3.77 -16.17 -7.58
C LYS A 232 4.04 -14.97 -8.51
N ALA A 233 3.04 -14.13 -8.75
CA ALA A 233 3.20 -12.93 -9.58
C ALA A 233 4.25 -11.96 -9.01
N THR A 234 4.32 -11.81 -7.68
CA THR A 234 5.41 -11.10 -7.00
C THR A 234 6.76 -11.72 -7.33
N GLY A 235 6.90 -13.04 -7.23
CA GLY A 235 8.14 -13.76 -7.55
C GLY A 235 8.59 -13.58 -8.99
N ASP A 236 7.66 -13.65 -9.95
CA ASP A 236 7.95 -13.46 -11.37
C ASP A 236 8.51 -12.04 -11.65
N LEU A 237 8.03 -11.01 -10.94
CA LEU A 237 8.58 -9.64 -11.03
C LEU A 237 9.93 -9.48 -10.31
N VAL A 238 10.11 -10.12 -9.14
CA VAL A 238 11.39 -10.11 -8.39
C VAL A 238 12.50 -10.83 -9.14
N ALA A 239 12.16 -11.86 -9.93
CA ALA A 239 13.12 -12.61 -10.73
C ALA A 239 13.75 -11.80 -11.87
N HIS A 240 13.18 -10.64 -12.22
CA HIS A 240 13.72 -9.77 -13.26
C HIS A 240 15.17 -9.35 -12.96
N GLU A 241 16.00 -9.26 -14.00
CA GLU A 241 17.44 -8.97 -13.85
C GLU A 241 17.68 -7.62 -13.16
N SER A 242 16.88 -6.62 -13.52
CA SER A 242 16.97 -5.27 -12.94
C SER A 242 16.47 -5.14 -11.50
N ALA A 243 15.87 -6.18 -10.91
CA ALA A 243 15.40 -6.13 -9.53
C ALA A 243 16.61 -6.11 -8.57
N PRO A 244 16.65 -5.19 -7.58
CA PRO A 244 17.74 -5.12 -6.61
C PRO A 244 17.93 -6.42 -5.84
N GLN A 245 19.17 -6.79 -5.53
CA GLN A 245 19.46 -8.02 -4.78
C GLN A 245 18.78 -8.03 -3.40
N SER A 246 18.72 -6.87 -2.73
CA SER A 246 18.02 -6.73 -1.45
C SER A 246 16.54 -7.15 -1.50
N LEU A 247 15.87 -6.88 -2.61
CA LEU A 247 14.49 -7.29 -2.82
C LEU A 247 14.39 -8.80 -3.08
N LYS A 248 15.33 -9.36 -3.85
CA LYS A 248 15.43 -10.82 -4.08
C LYS A 248 15.63 -11.58 -2.78
N ASP A 249 16.49 -11.07 -1.89
CA ASP A 249 16.78 -11.68 -0.59
C ASP A 249 15.57 -11.64 0.36
N ILE A 250 14.86 -10.51 0.42
CA ILE A 250 13.64 -10.36 1.22
C ILE A 250 12.54 -11.30 0.70
N TYR A 251 12.36 -11.38 -0.63
CA TYR A 251 11.41 -12.30 -1.25
C TYR A 251 11.75 -13.75 -0.90
N ALA A 252 13.01 -14.17 -1.07
CA ALA A 252 13.45 -15.54 -0.76
C ALA A 252 13.21 -15.89 0.71
N THR A 253 13.43 -14.94 1.62
CA THR A 253 13.16 -15.11 3.05
C THR A 253 11.66 -15.32 3.32
N ALA A 254 10.80 -14.49 2.76
CA ALA A 254 9.35 -14.62 2.90
C ALA A 254 8.81 -15.91 2.27
N ASP A 255 9.31 -16.29 1.09
CA ASP A 255 8.94 -17.52 0.39
C ASP A 255 9.30 -18.75 1.23
N LYS A 256 10.52 -18.78 1.76
CA LYS A 256 10.99 -19.85 2.64
C LYS A 256 10.22 -19.91 3.95
N THR A 257 9.92 -18.79 4.59
CA THR A 257 9.36 -18.80 5.95
C THR A 257 7.84 -18.98 5.97
N TYR A 258 7.11 -18.37 5.04
CA TYR A 258 5.65 -18.39 5.03
C TYR A 258 5.09 -19.41 4.03
N PHE A 259 5.59 -19.42 2.78
CA PHE A 259 4.97 -20.19 1.69
C PHE A 259 5.50 -21.62 1.54
N LYS A 260 6.76 -21.91 1.91
CA LYS A 260 7.38 -23.24 1.72
C LYS A 260 7.91 -23.89 3.00
N GLY A 261 8.02 -23.15 4.10
CA GLY A 261 8.67 -23.61 5.32
C GLY A 261 7.75 -24.21 6.37
N ASP A 262 8.26 -24.28 7.59
CA ASP A 262 7.61 -24.92 8.74
C ASP A 262 6.21 -24.38 9.01
N PHE A 263 5.97 -23.08 8.80
CA PHE A 263 4.65 -22.49 8.96
C PHE A 263 3.63 -23.13 8.03
N ASN A 264 3.95 -23.29 6.73
CA ASN A 264 3.06 -23.94 5.77
C ASN A 264 2.83 -25.42 6.15
N ALA A 265 3.91 -26.12 6.53
CA ALA A 265 3.82 -27.51 6.97
C ALA A 265 2.93 -27.70 8.21
N GLN A 266 2.99 -26.77 9.18
CA GLN A 266 2.12 -26.77 10.36
C GLN A 266 0.68 -26.43 9.98
N ARG A 267 0.48 -25.39 9.16
CA ARG A 267 -0.84 -24.95 8.73
C ARG A 267 -1.59 -26.05 7.96
N THR A 268 -0.90 -26.79 7.11
CA THR A 268 -1.48 -27.92 6.36
C THR A 268 -2.00 -29.04 7.27
N LYS A 269 -1.47 -29.17 8.50
CA LYS A 269 -1.97 -30.15 9.49
C LYS A 269 -3.23 -29.68 10.22
N LEU A 270 -3.55 -28.38 10.15
CA LEU A 270 -4.72 -27.78 10.79
C LEU A 270 -5.96 -27.76 9.87
N ILE A 271 -5.76 -27.96 8.57
CA ILE A 271 -6.78 -27.98 7.52
C ILE A 271 -7.10 -29.44 7.20
#